data_AF-A0A969LD13-F1
#
_entry.id   AF-A0A969LD13-F1
#
_cell.length_a   1.000
_cell.length_b   1.000
_cell.length_c   1.000
_cell.angle_alpha   90.00
_cell.angle_beta   90.00
_cell.angle_gamma   90.00
#
_symmetry.space_group_name_H-M   'P 1'
#
loop_
_entity.id
_entity.type
_entity.pdbx_description
1 polymer ?
#
loop_
_entity_poly.entity_id
_entity_poly.type
_entity_poly.pdbx_seq_one_letter_code
_entity_poly.pdbx_strand_id
1 'polypeptide(L)'
;MWLTLREPVRGALDGGANLEAPPLGATLLTLWNVPTYRALIALYVLNGFVQYGLHQWWPSFYARIFDLSLGSVGAYLGMAVGAGSGIGILLGGFIAGKVVERDIRRPLLIGAAATALAMPAALGSLFAPSQSVSMACVWLTSILWGVSNGPVAAALNSVVAPHMRATASSLTVVFAAVLGFGFGPFCVGLLSDLLAPSFGVQSLRYALLAPVCTIPLMVIALYAIAKRLPGDLAAAGVKL
;
A
#
# COMPACT_ATOMS: atom_id res chain seq x y z
N MET A 1 23.36 -0.53 -14.21
CA MET A 1 23.77 -0.98 -12.86
C MET A 1 24.92 -1.99 -12.90
N TRP A 2 24.93 -2.94 -13.86
CA TRP A 2 26.00 -3.95 -14.03
C TRP A 2 27.40 -3.40 -14.39
N LEU A 3 27.50 -2.18 -14.93
CA LEU A 3 28.77 -1.63 -15.41
C LEU A 3 29.51 -0.74 -14.39
N THR A 4 28.87 -0.35 -13.27
CA THR A 4 29.42 0.68 -12.37
C THR A 4 29.43 0.31 -10.89
N LEU A 5 28.71 -0.73 -10.48
CA LEU A 5 28.64 -1.18 -9.09
C LEU A 5 29.19 -2.60 -8.98
N ARG A 6 30.35 -2.73 -8.33
CA ARG A 6 30.86 -4.02 -7.86
C ARG A 6 29.87 -4.57 -6.84
N GLU A 7 29.33 -5.77 -7.07
CA GLU A 7 28.39 -6.37 -6.13
C GLU A 7 29.04 -6.47 -4.74
N PRO A 8 28.45 -5.81 -3.71
CA PRO A 8 28.95 -5.97 -2.36
C PRO A 8 28.72 -7.42 -1.92
N VAL A 9 29.67 -7.97 -1.17
CA VAL A 9 29.53 -9.31 -0.57
C VAL A 9 28.27 -9.29 0.31
N ARG A 10 27.31 -10.17 -0.01
CA ARG A 10 26.05 -10.30 0.74
C ARG A 10 26.38 -10.61 2.20
N GLY A 11 25.89 -9.78 3.13
CA GLY A 11 26.16 -9.96 4.56
C GLY A 11 27.49 -9.41 5.07
N ALA A 12 28.20 -8.56 4.30
CA ALA A 12 29.47 -7.97 4.75
C ALA A 12 29.36 -7.13 6.04
N LEU A 13 28.17 -6.61 6.36
CA LEU A 13 27.87 -5.89 7.60
C LEU A 13 27.25 -6.79 8.69
N ASP A 14 26.93 -8.04 8.35
CA ASP A 14 26.18 -8.98 9.19
C ASP A 14 27.09 -9.99 9.94
N GLY A 15 28.40 -9.74 9.99
CA GLY A 15 29.32 -10.45 10.90
C GLY A 15 29.72 -11.88 10.49
N GLY A 16 29.78 -12.19 9.19
CA GLY A 16 30.49 -13.39 8.70
C GLY A 16 29.78 -14.74 8.90
N ALA A 17 28.48 -14.76 9.24
CA ALA A 17 27.72 -16.00 9.19
C ALA A 17 27.58 -16.47 7.73
N ASN A 18 27.91 -17.73 7.46
CA ASN A 18 27.69 -18.36 6.16
C ASN A 18 26.17 -18.48 5.93
N LEU A 19 25.56 -17.49 5.28
CA LEU A 19 24.11 -17.38 5.05
C LEU A 19 23.69 -18.22 3.85
N GLU A 20 23.90 -19.54 3.90
CA GLU A 20 23.21 -20.43 2.96
C GLU A 20 21.70 -20.19 3.09
N ALA A 21 21.05 -19.85 1.99
CA ALA A 21 19.61 -19.59 2.00
C ALA A 21 18.90 -20.89 2.42
N PRO A 22 18.09 -20.87 3.50
CA PRO A 22 17.38 -22.05 3.94
C PRO A 22 16.45 -22.54 2.81
N PRO A 23 16.18 -23.85 2.74
CA PRO A 23 15.24 -24.40 1.77
C PRO A 23 13.93 -23.61 1.76
N LEU A 24 13.31 -23.46 0.58
CA LEU A 24 12.12 -22.62 0.40
C LEU A 24 11.01 -22.97 1.43
N GLY A 25 10.75 -24.26 1.66
CA GLY A 25 9.75 -24.70 2.64
C GLY A 25 10.05 -24.25 4.07
N ALA A 26 11.32 -24.33 4.50
CA ALA A 26 11.75 -23.85 5.81
C ALA A 26 11.63 -22.32 5.89
N THR A 27 12.02 -21.61 4.83
CA THR A 27 11.86 -20.15 4.73
C THR A 27 10.41 -19.73 4.86
N LEU A 28 9.49 -20.40 4.15
CA LEU A 28 8.04 -20.12 4.20
C LEU A 28 7.48 -20.33 5.61
N LEU A 29 7.84 -21.44 6.26
CA LEU A 29 7.39 -21.74 7.62
C LEU A 29 7.90 -20.69 8.62
N THR A 30 9.19 -20.34 8.55
CA THR A 30 9.79 -19.31 9.39
C THR A 30 9.09 -17.96 9.22
N LEU A 31 8.86 -17.53 7.98
CA LEU A 31 8.12 -16.29 7.69
C LEU A 31 6.70 -16.32 8.24
N TRP A 32 5.97 -17.42 8.03
CA TRP A 32 4.59 -17.56 8.50
C TRP A 32 4.46 -17.56 10.03
N ASN A 33 5.50 -18.03 10.73
CA ASN A 33 5.54 -18.01 12.18
C ASN A 33 5.74 -16.60 12.77
N VAL A 34 6.16 -15.60 11.98
CA VAL A 34 6.27 -14.21 12.42
C VAL A 34 4.89 -13.54 12.34
N PRO A 35 4.26 -13.18 13.49
CA PRO A 35 2.92 -12.61 13.50
C PRO A 35 2.84 -11.27 12.74
N THR A 36 3.84 -10.41 12.87
CA THR A 36 3.90 -9.14 12.14
C THR A 36 4.01 -9.34 10.63
N TYR A 37 4.75 -10.36 10.16
CA TYR A 37 4.86 -10.65 8.74
C TYR A 37 3.49 -11.03 8.13
N ARG A 38 2.72 -11.90 8.80
CA ARG A 38 1.35 -12.24 8.36
C ARG A 38 0.43 -11.02 8.32
N ALA A 39 0.49 -10.18 9.35
CA ALA A 39 -0.29 -8.95 9.40
C ALA A 39 0.09 -7.98 8.27
N LEU A 40 1.37 -7.89 7.93
CA LEU A 40 1.86 -7.09 6.81
C LEU A 40 1.39 -7.65 5.46
N ILE A 41 1.43 -8.97 5.24
CA ILE A 41 0.84 -9.57 4.02
C ILE A 41 -0.64 -9.17 3.89
N ALA A 42 -1.43 -9.33 4.94
CA ALA A 42 -2.84 -8.96 4.93
C ALA A 42 -3.04 -7.47 4.63
N LEU A 43 -2.19 -6.60 5.20
CA LEU A 43 -2.20 -5.17 4.91
C LEU A 43 -1.86 -4.87 3.45
N TYR A 44 -0.88 -5.55 2.85
CA TYR A 44 -0.53 -5.41 1.43
C TYR A 44 -1.67 -5.84 0.51
N VAL A 45 -2.36 -6.93 0.86
CA VAL A 45 -3.55 -7.40 0.13
C VAL A 45 -4.67 -6.35 0.19
N LEU A 46 -4.97 -5.83 1.39
CA LEU A 46 -5.98 -4.77 1.56
C LEU A 46 -5.60 -3.50 0.81
N ASN A 47 -4.33 -3.08 0.89
CA ASN A 47 -3.82 -1.93 0.16
C ASN A 47 -3.99 -2.12 -1.36
N GLY A 48 -3.62 -3.30 -1.87
CA GLY A 48 -3.83 -3.66 -3.27
C GLY A 48 -5.30 -3.63 -3.69
N PHE A 49 -6.18 -4.20 -2.88
CA PHE A 49 -7.63 -4.18 -3.11
C PHE A 49 -8.17 -2.75 -3.25
N VAL A 50 -7.77 -1.85 -2.35
CA VAL A 50 -8.22 -0.46 -2.35
C VAL A 50 -7.65 0.33 -3.53
N GLN A 51 -6.32 0.32 -3.69
CA GLN A 51 -5.66 1.12 -4.71
C GLN A 51 -6.04 0.68 -6.11
N TYR A 52 -5.98 -0.62 -6.41
CA TYR A 52 -6.30 -1.10 -7.74
C TYR A 52 -7.80 -1.06 -8.01
N GLY A 53 -8.66 -1.29 -7.01
CA GLY A 53 -10.10 -1.09 -7.13
C GLY A 53 -10.47 0.33 -7.55
N LEU A 54 -9.77 1.34 -7.02
CA LEU A 54 -9.98 2.74 -7.41
C LEU A 54 -9.30 3.07 -8.75
N HIS A 55 -8.02 2.75 -8.91
CA HIS A 55 -7.23 3.07 -10.11
C HIS A 55 -7.83 2.48 -11.39
N GLN A 56 -8.36 1.26 -11.33
CA GLN A 56 -8.94 0.60 -12.50
C GLN A 56 -10.20 1.32 -12.99
N TRP A 57 -11.00 1.86 -12.08
CA TRP A 57 -12.34 2.35 -12.36
C TRP A 57 -12.47 3.87 -12.33
N TRP A 58 -11.48 4.60 -11.79
CA TRP A 58 -11.42 6.05 -11.88
C TRP A 58 -11.52 6.57 -13.33
N PRO A 59 -10.83 6.00 -14.34
CA PRO A 59 -10.98 6.47 -15.70
C PRO A 59 -12.42 6.44 -16.20
N SER A 60 -13.11 5.31 -16.00
CA SER A 60 -14.51 5.14 -16.36
C SER A 60 -15.45 6.01 -15.51
N PHE A 61 -15.16 6.18 -14.23
CA PHE A 61 -15.91 7.09 -13.36
C PHE A 61 -15.86 8.52 -13.89
N TYR A 62 -14.67 9.05 -14.16
CA TYR A 62 -14.53 10.42 -14.66
C TYR A 62 -15.12 10.61 -16.05
N ALA A 63 -14.97 9.63 -16.94
CA ALA A 63 -15.61 9.67 -18.26
C ALA A 63 -17.14 9.66 -18.17
N ARG A 64 -17.73 8.86 -17.27
CA ARG A 64 -19.20 8.72 -17.15
C ARG A 64 -19.86 9.85 -16.36
N ILE A 65 -19.20 10.35 -15.33
CA ILE A 65 -19.80 11.27 -14.34
C ILE A 65 -19.50 12.73 -14.66
N PHE A 66 -18.32 13.02 -15.20
CA PHE A 66 -17.87 14.37 -15.52
C PHE A 66 -17.75 14.60 -17.03
N ASP A 67 -18.19 13.64 -17.85
CA ASP A 67 -18.20 13.70 -19.32
C ASP A 67 -16.82 14.08 -19.93
N LEU A 68 -15.76 13.56 -19.31
CA LEU A 68 -14.39 13.87 -19.71
C LEU A 68 -13.89 12.93 -20.80
N SER A 69 -13.14 13.49 -21.75
CA SER A 69 -12.40 12.69 -22.73
C SER A 69 -11.40 11.76 -22.04
N LEU A 70 -11.26 10.53 -22.53
CA LEU A 70 -10.31 9.57 -21.96
C LEU A 70 -8.86 10.05 -21.98
N GLY A 71 -8.48 10.85 -22.99
CA GLY A 71 -7.15 11.47 -23.07
C GLY A 71 -6.89 12.44 -21.91
N SER A 72 -7.84 13.33 -21.63
CA SER A 72 -7.75 14.28 -20.51
C SER A 72 -7.74 13.56 -19.15
N VAL A 73 -8.59 12.55 -19.00
CA VAL A 73 -8.65 11.72 -17.79
C VAL A 73 -7.34 10.97 -17.56
N GLY A 74 -6.79 10.35 -18.60
CA GLY A 74 -5.53 9.63 -18.53
C GLY A 74 -4.34 10.52 -18.16
N ALA A 75 -4.23 11.70 -18.79
CA ALA A 75 -3.18 12.67 -18.46
C ALA A 75 -3.28 13.13 -17.00
N TYR A 76 -4.50 13.43 -16.56
CA TYR A 76 -4.75 13.87 -15.20
C TYR A 76 -4.43 12.80 -14.16
N LEU A 77 -5.02 11.60 -14.31
CA LEU A 77 -4.82 10.50 -13.38
C LEU A 77 -3.37 10.02 -13.39
N GLY A 78 -2.71 10.00 -14.54
CA GLY A 78 -1.29 9.69 -14.65
C GLY A 78 -0.43 10.65 -13.83
N MET A 79 -0.71 11.96 -13.89
CA MET A 79 0.00 12.95 -13.08
C MET A 79 -0.35 12.83 -11.59
N ALA A 80 -1.64 12.70 -11.27
CA ALA A 80 -2.13 12.59 -9.90
C ALA A 80 -1.58 11.36 -9.17
N VAL A 81 -1.74 10.19 -9.77
CA VAL A 81 -1.32 8.91 -9.20
C VAL A 81 0.20 8.80 -9.28
N GLY A 82 0.81 9.07 -10.43
CA GLY A 82 2.25 8.93 -10.62
C GLY A 82 3.06 9.93 -9.79
N ALA A 83 2.87 11.23 -10.03
CA ALA A 83 3.62 12.27 -9.32
C ALA A 83 3.18 12.38 -7.86
N GLY A 84 1.87 12.31 -7.58
CA GLY A 84 1.35 12.36 -6.21
C GLY A 84 1.87 11.21 -5.35
N SER A 85 1.81 9.96 -5.82
CA SER A 85 2.37 8.83 -5.06
C SER A 85 3.89 8.96 -4.90
N GLY A 86 4.61 9.41 -5.93
CA GLY A 86 6.05 9.65 -5.85
C GLY A 86 6.41 10.68 -4.77
N ILE A 87 5.73 11.82 -4.76
CA ILE A 87 5.87 12.85 -3.70
C ILE A 87 5.56 12.25 -2.34
N GLY A 88 4.45 11.53 -2.21
CA GLY A 88 4.05 10.86 -0.98
C GLY A 88 5.11 9.90 -0.45
N ILE A 89 5.66 9.04 -1.32
CA ILE A 89 6.70 8.07 -0.96
C ILE A 89 7.96 8.77 -0.43
N LEU A 90 8.40 9.82 -1.12
CA LEU A 90 9.59 10.59 -0.70
C LEU A 90 9.34 11.30 0.65
N LEU A 91 8.18 11.94 0.81
CA LEU A 91 7.79 12.58 2.07
C LEU A 91 7.69 11.56 3.20
N GLY A 92 7.04 10.43 2.96
CA GLY A 92 6.90 9.35 3.92
C GLY A 92 8.24 8.78 4.36
N GLY A 93 9.15 8.53 3.41
CA GLY A 93 10.51 8.06 3.70
C GLY A 93 11.31 9.08 4.51
N PHE A 94 11.27 10.36 4.13
CA PHE A 94 11.96 11.42 4.85
C PHE A 94 11.44 11.61 6.29
N ILE A 95 10.12 11.65 6.47
CA ILE A 95 9.50 11.78 7.79
C ILE A 95 9.80 10.53 8.63
N ALA A 96 9.68 9.34 8.04
CA ALA A 96 9.97 8.07 8.71
C ALA A 96 11.41 8.03 9.22
N GLY A 97 12.39 8.44 8.41
CA GLY A 97 13.80 8.49 8.80
C GLY A 97 14.06 9.37 10.03
N LYS A 98 13.32 10.49 10.18
CA LYS A 98 13.48 11.38 11.34
C LYS A 98 12.78 10.90 12.60
N VAL A 99 11.61 10.28 12.45
CA VAL A 99 10.77 9.90 13.60
C VAL A 99 11.11 8.52 14.14
N VAL A 100 11.70 7.64 13.32
CA VAL A 100 12.11 6.30 13.73
C VAL A 100 13.18 6.32 14.81
N GLU A 101 14.10 7.30 14.79
CA GLU A 101 15.15 7.50 15.79
C GLU A 101 14.61 7.67 17.21
N ARG A 102 13.37 8.14 17.35
CA ARG A 102 12.73 8.36 18.66
C ARG A 102 11.89 7.16 19.11
N ASP A 103 11.27 6.46 18.16
CA ASP A 103 10.41 5.30 18.41
C ASP A 103 10.12 4.58 17.08
N ILE A 104 10.51 3.30 17.01
CA ILE A 104 10.35 2.41 15.85
C ILE A 104 8.89 2.29 15.36
N ARG A 105 7.91 2.61 16.22
CA ARG A 105 6.47 2.55 15.91
C ARG A 105 6.01 3.76 15.11
N ARG A 106 6.64 4.92 15.29
CA ARG A 106 6.17 6.21 14.76
C ARG A 106 6.01 6.23 13.24
N PRO A 107 6.90 5.66 12.41
CA PRO A 107 6.71 5.61 10.97
C PRO A 107 5.38 4.96 10.57
N LEU A 108 5.03 3.83 11.20
CA LEU A 108 3.77 3.13 10.94
C LEU A 108 2.55 3.90 11.46
N LEU A 109 2.67 4.59 12.59
CA LEU A 109 1.60 5.44 13.12
C LEU A 109 1.33 6.65 12.22
N ILE A 110 2.38 7.24 11.63
CA ILE A 110 2.24 8.29 10.61
C ILE A 110 1.60 7.74 9.35
N GLY A 111 2.00 6.54 8.92
CA GLY A 111 1.34 5.83 7.82
C GLY A 111 -0.15 5.58 8.11
N ALA A 112 -0.51 5.22 9.34
CA ALA A 112 -1.89 5.04 9.78
C ALA A 112 -2.68 6.36 9.71
N ALA A 113 -2.10 7.46 10.21
CA ALA A 113 -2.72 8.78 10.16
C ALA A 113 -2.92 9.27 8.72
N ALA A 114 -1.89 9.12 7.86
CA ALA A 114 -1.99 9.46 6.45
C ALA A 114 -3.06 8.60 5.74
N THR A 115 -3.12 7.30 6.01
CA THR A 115 -4.16 6.41 5.47
C THR A 115 -5.56 6.79 5.97
N ALA A 116 -5.70 7.20 7.22
CA ALA A 116 -6.97 7.69 7.76
C ALA A 116 -7.41 9.00 7.09
N LEU A 117 -6.47 9.93 6.85
CA LEU A 117 -6.71 11.17 6.10
C LEU A 117 -6.98 10.93 4.61
N ALA A 118 -6.48 9.82 4.05
CA ALA A 118 -6.74 9.44 2.67
C ALA A 118 -8.22 9.05 2.46
N MET A 119 -8.90 8.55 3.50
CA MET A 119 -10.32 8.18 3.41
C MET A 119 -11.24 9.36 3.05
N PRO A 120 -11.26 10.49 3.78
CA PRO A 120 -12.09 11.64 3.41
C PRO A 120 -11.67 12.24 2.06
N ALA A 121 -10.37 12.19 1.70
CA ALA A 121 -9.93 12.60 0.37
C ALA A 121 -10.49 11.67 -0.72
N ALA A 122 -10.46 10.35 -0.51
CA ALA A 122 -11.02 9.38 -1.44
C ALA A 122 -12.54 9.56 -1.58
N LEU A 123 -13.26 9.76 -0.48
CA LEU A 123 -14.69 10.12 -0.51
C LEU A 123 -14.94 11.44 -1.26
N GLY A 124 -14.09 12.45 -1.03
CA GLY A 124 -14.12 13.71 -1.74
C GLY A 124 -13.95 13.54 -3.26
N SER A 125 -13.11 12.60 -3.71
CA SER A 125 -12.99 12.31 -5.14
C SER A 125 -14.29 11.79 -5.76
N LEU A 126 -15.13 11.08 -4.99
CA LEU A 126 -16.38 10.49 -5.48
C LEU A 126 -17.57 11.45 -5.39
N PHE A 127 -17.62 12.32 -4.37
CA PHE A 127 -18.78 13.13 -4.04
C PHE A 127 -18.54 14.65 -4.07
N ALA A 128 -17.38 15.10 -4.56
CA ALA A 128 -17.10 16.52 -4.68
C ALA A 128 -18.11 17.26 -5.59
N PRO A 129 -18.40 18.54 -5.30
CA PRO A 129 -19.39 19.33 -6.02
C PRO A 129 -18.95 19.74 -7.44
N SER A 130 -17.66 19.64 -7.74
CA SER A 130 -17.10 19.98 -9.05
C SER A 130 -15.97 19.04 -9.44
N GLN A 131 -15.73 18.95 -10.74
CA GLN A 131 -14.63 18.15 -11.30
C GLN A 131 -13.29 18.54 -10.70
N SER A 132 -12.96 19.83 -10.64
CA SER A 132 -11.66 20.30 -10.15
C SER A 132 -11.40 19.91 -8.69
N VAL A 133 -12.44 19.95 -7.85
CA VAL A 133 -12.35 19.53 -6.44
C VAL A 133 -12.21 18.01 -6.34
N SER A 134 -13.01 17.25 -7.09
CA SER A 134 -12.90 15.78 -7.18
C SER A 134 -11.49 15.35 -7.58
N MET A 135 -10.96 16.01 -8.60
CA MET A 135 -9.61 15.85 -9.10
C MET A 135 -8.59 16.16 -8.00
N ALA A 136 -8.64 17.33 -7.35
CA ALA A 136 -7.70 17.68 -6.28
C ALA A 136 -7.71 16.65 -5.13
N CYS A 137 -8.88 16.09 -4.83
CA CYS A 137 -9.03 15.00 -3.88
C CYS A 137 -8.30 13.70 -4.30
N VAL A 138 -8.25 13.36 -5.60
CA VAL A 138 -7.44 12.23 -6.11
C VAL A 138 -5.94 12.47 -5.89
N TRP A 139 -5.46 13.69 -6.13
CA TRP A 139 -4.07 14.06 -5.84
C TRP A 139 -3.74 13.88 -4.37
N LEU A 140 -4.58 14.43 -3.50
CA LEU A 140 -4.40 14.32 -2.06
C LEU A 140 -4.42 12.86 -1.59
N THR A 141 -5.35 12.06 -2.11
CA THR A 141 -5.44 10.62 -1.83
C THR A 141 -4.14 9.91 -2.25
N SER A 142 -3.62 10.19 -3.45
CA SER A 142 -2.41 9.58 -3.99
C SER A 142 -1.16 9.93 -3.16
N ILE A 143 -1.02 11.19 -2.74
CA ILE A 143 0.07 11.63 -1.85
C ILE A 143 -0.01 10.91 -0.51
N LEU A 144 -1.18 10.90 0.12
CA LEU A 144 -1.37 10.32 1.45
C LEU A 144 -1.13 8.80 1.48
N TRP A 145 -1.53 8.07 0.44
CA TRP A 145 -1.15 6.66 0.31
C TRP A 145 0.34 6.47 0.03
N GLY A 146 0.96 7.33 -0.77
CA GLY A 146 2.41 7.29 -0.96
C GLY A 146 3.18 7.38 0.37
N VAL A 147 2.72 8.22 1.30
CA VAL A 147 3.33 8.40 2.63
C VAL A 147 3.38 7.10 3.43
N SER A 148 2.35 6.24 3.35
CA SER A 148 2.30 5.00 4.12
C SER A 148 3.09 3.84 3.49
N ASN A 149 3.31 3.85 2.17
CA ASN A 149 4.01 2.78 1.46
C ASN A 149 5.45 2.54 1.96
N GLY A 150 6.23 3.61 2.15
CA GLY A 150 7.62 3.53 2.63
C GLY A 150 7.75 2.87 4.02
N PRO A 151 7.06 3.38 5.06
CA PRO A 151 7.03 2.77 6.39
C PRO A 151 6.59 1.30 6.41
N VAL A 152 5.59 0.94 5.61
CA VAL A 152 5.09 -0.44 5.53
C VAL A 152 6.13 -1.36 4.90
N ALA A 153 6.79 -0.93 3.81
CA ALA A 153 7.86 -1.69 3.18
C ALA A 153 9.09 -1.84 4.10
N ALA A 154 9.43 -0.80 4.86
CA ALA A 154 10.50 -0.86 5.85
C ALA A 154 10.17 -1.85 6.98
N ALA A 155 8.94 -1.83 7.50
CA ALA A 155 8.49 -2.77 8.53
C ALA A 155 8.50 -4.22 8.05
N LEU A 156 8.16 -4.48 6.77
CA LEU A 156 8.28 -5.81 6.17
C LEU A 156 9.71 -6.32 6.16
N ASN A 157 10.66 -5.47 5.80
CA ASN A 157 12.06 -5.85 5.73
C ASN A 157 12.73 -5.94 7.11
N SER A 158 12.23 -5.23 8.12
CA SER A 158 12.82 -5.23 9.47
C SER A 158 12.50 -6.50 10.26
N VAL A 159 11.33 -7.11 10.04
CA VAL A 159 10.92 -8.36 10.71
C VAL A 159 11.40 -9.63 9.98
N VAL A 160 12.21 -9.47 8.92
CA VAL A 160 12.71 -10.57 8.09
C VAL A 160 14.23 -10.53 8.03
N ALA A 161 14.84 -11.70 8.27
CA ALA A 161 16.29 -11.87 8.19
C ALA A 161 16.83 -11.51 6.78
N PRO A 162 18.01 -10.89 6.65
CA PRO A 162 18.52 -10.39 5.36
C PRO A 162 18.47 -11.39 4.21
N HIS A 163 18.86 -12.65 4.46
CA HIS A 163 18.89 -13.72 3.46
C HIS A 163 17.49 -14.22 3.03
N MET A 164 16.43 -13.87 3.76
CA MET A 164 15.04 -14.24 3.46
C MET A 164 14.22 -13.08 2.85
N ARG A 165 14.75 -11.84 2.84
CA ARG A 165 14.00 -10.63 2.40
C ARG A 165 13.49 -10.71 0.97
N ALA A 166 14.26 -11.32 0.07
CA ALA A 166 13.86 -11.52 -1.32
C ALA A 166 12.60 -12.40 -1.38
N THR A 167 12.63 -13.59 -0.79
CA THR A 167 11.49 -14.51 -0.72
C THR A 167 10.29 -13.87 -0.03
N ALA A 168 10.51 -13.17 1.08
CA ALA A 168 9.46 -12.49 1.82
C ALA A 168 8.76 -11.39 1.00
N SER A 169 9.53 -10.61 0.24
CA SER A 169 9.01 -9.57 -0.65
C SER A 169 8.24 -10.20 -1.81
N SER A 170 8.79 -11.23 -2.45
CA SER A 170 8.12 -11.95 -3.53
C SER A 170 6.79 -12.55 -3.08
N LEU A 171 6.75 -13.20 -1.92
CA LEU A 171 5.52 -13.79 -1.38
C LEU A 171 4.47 -12.72 -1.09
N THR A 172 4.88 -11.59 -0.51
CA THR A 172 4.00 -10.44 -0.25
C THR A 172 3.40 -9.90 -1.54
N VAL A 173 4.22 -9.71 -2.58
CA VAL A 173 3.76 -9.22 -3.89
C VAL A 173 2.85 -10.24 -4.56
N VAL A 174 3.15 -11.53 -4.49
CA VAL A 174 2.28 -12.59 -5.05
C VAL A 174 0.90 -12.57 -4.39
N PHE A 175 0.83 -12.53 -3.05
CA PHE A 175 -0.46 -12.42 -2.37
C PHE A 175 -1.19 -11.12 -2.71
N ALA A 176 -0.48 -9.98 -2.74
CA ALA A 176 -1.07 -8.70 -3.13
C ALA A 176 -1.59 -8.72 -4.58
N ALA A 177 -0.88 -9.36 -5.50
CA ALA A 177 -1.29 -9.47 -6.90
C ALA A 177 -2.53 -10.35 -7.07
N VAL A 178 -2.52 -11.54 -6.47
CA VAL A 178 -3.61 -12.53 -6.61
C VAL A 178 -4.86 -12.07 -5.86
N LEU A 179 -4.73 -11.63 -4.61
CA LEU A 179 -5.86 -11.34 -3.72
C LEU A 179 -6.22 -9.85 -3.66
N GLY A 180 -5.30 -8.95 -3.98
CA GLY A 180 -5.54 -7.50 -3.95
C GLY A 180 -5.85 -6.95 -5.34
N PHE A 181 -4.85 -7.00 -6.24
CA PHE A 181 -4.89 -6.30 -7.52
C PHE A 181 -5.98 -6.82 -8.46
N GLY A 182 -6.25 -8.13 -8.45
CA GLY A 182 -7.35 -8.72 -9.22
C GLY A 182 -8.72 -8.59 -8.54
N PHE A 183 -8.77 -8.85 -7.23
CA PHE A 183 -10.04 -8.91 -6.50
C PHE A 183 -10.69 -7.54 -6.33
N GLY A 184 -9.92 -6.48 -6.10
CA GLY A 184 -10.42 -5.11 -5.95
C GLY A 184 -11.28 -4.65 -7.15
N PRO A 185 -10.70 -4.58 -8.36
CA PRO A 185 -11.43 -4.23 -9.56
C PRO A 185 -12.60 -5.16 -9.87
N PHE A 186 -12.44 -6.46 -9.64
CA PHE A 186 -13.52 -7.43 -9.84
C PHE A 186 -14.73 -7.12 -8.95
N CYS A 187 -14.51 -6.90 -7.65
CA CYS A 187 -15.59 -6.56 -6.72
C CYS A 187 -16.27 -5.24 -7.09
N VAL A 188 -15.50 -4.21 -7.48
CA VAL A 188 -16.08 -2.93 -7.91
C VAL A 188 -16.91 -3.10 -9.18
N GLY A 189 -16.44 -3.86 -10.16
CA GLY A 189 -17.19 -4.14 -11.39
C GLY A 189 -18.49 -4.87 -11.10
N LEU A 190 -18.43 -5.98 -10.35
CA LEU A 190 -19.60 -6.74 -9.95
C LEU A 190 -20.62 -5.89 -9.17
N LEU A 191 -20.17 -5.09 -8.22
CA LEU A 191 -21.04 -4.17 -7.48
C LEU A 191 -21.64 -3.10 -8.39
N SER A 192 -20.88 -2.57 -9.35
CA SER A 192 -21.40 -1.60 -10.32
C SER A 192 -22.51 -2.22 -11.18
N ASP A 193 -22.34 -3.46 -11.63
CA ASP A 193 -23.35 -4.16 -12.43
C ASP A 193 -24.62 -4.46 -11.62
N LEU A 194 -24.46 -4.89 -10.37
CA LEU A 194 -25.59 -5.13 -9.45
C LEU A 194 -26.34 -3.85 -9.08
N LEU A 195 -25.64 -2.71 -9.02
CA LEU A 195 -26.22 -1.40 -8.71
C LEU A 195 -26.79 -0.69 -9.95
N ALA A 196 -26.42 -1.13 -11.16
CA ALA A 196 -26.84 -0.49 -12.41
C ALA A 196 -28.38 -0.38 -12.57
N PRO A 197 -29.20 -1.39 -12.22
CA PRO A 197 -30.66 -1.28 -12.33
C PRO A 197 -31.27 -0.16 -11.47
N SER A 198 -30.68 0.12 -10.30
CA SER A 198 -31.20 1.09 -9.34
C SER A 198 -30.56 2.47 -9.47
N PHE A 199 -29.28 2.53 -9.84
CA PHE A 199 -28.48 3.77 -9.82
C PHE A 199 -28.00 4.24 -11.20
N GLY A 200 -28.23 3.45 -12.27
CA GLY A 200 -27.87 3.82 -13.63
C GLY A 200 -26.40 4.26 -13.75
N VAL A 201 -26.17 5.47 -14.27
CA VAL A 201 -24.83 6.06 -14.45
C VAL A 201 -24.08 6.22 -13.11
N GLN A 202 -24.78 6.40 -11.98
CA GLN A 202 -24.19 6.57 -10.65
C GLN A 202 -23.77 5.24 -10.00
N SER A 203 -24.14 4.10 -10.57
CA SER A 203 -23.81 2.77 -10.03
C SER A 203 -22.32 2.62 -9.71
N LEU A 204 -21.44 3.06 -10.63
CA LEU A 204 -19.99 2.98 -10.44
C LEU A 204 -19.50 3.87 -9.29
N ARG A 205 -20.07 5.06 -9.10
CA ARG A 205 -19.75 5.95 -7.97
C ARG A 205 -19.99 5.24 -6.64
N TYR A 206 -21.12 4.56 -6.51
CA TYR A 206 -21.47 3.83 -5.30
C TYR A 206 -20.69 2.53 -5.15
N ALA A 207 -20.38 1.83 -6.24
CA ALA A 207 -19.51 0.64 -6.20
C ALA A 207 -18.10 0.96 -5.69
N LEU A 208 -17.56 2.14 -6.04
CA LEU A 208 -16.27 2.63 -5.55
C LEU A 208 -16.22 2.91 -4.05
N LEU A 209 -17.37 2.95 -3.35
CA LEU A 209 -17.38 2.98 -1.89
C LEU A 209 -16.86 1.68 -1.28
N ALA A 210 -16.99 0.53 -1.96
CA ALA A 210 -16.56 -0.75 -1.41
C ALA A 210 -15.06 -0.77 -1.02
N PRO A 211 -14.11 -0.40 -1.91
CA PRO A 211 -12.72 -0.25 -1.50
C PRO A 211 -12.53 0.85 -0.45
N VAL A 212 -13.18 2.01 -0.58
CA VAL A 212 -13.03 3.12 0.40
C VAL A 212 -13.45 2.72 1.81
N CYS A 213 -14.52 1.94 1.96
CA CYS A 213 -15.03 1.44 3.23
C CYS A 213 -14.09 0.43 3.92
N THR A 214 -13.10 -0.13 3.21
CA THR A 214 -12.08 -1.00 3.81
C THR A 214 -10.87 -0.24 4.36
N ILE A 215 -10.73 1.06 4.08
CA ILE A 215 -9.63 1.90 4.59
C ILE A 215 -9.55 1.88 6.13
N PRO A 216 -10.65 1.95 6.90
CA PRO A 216 -10.58 1.80 8.36
C PRO A 216 -9.90 0.51 8.83
N LEU A 217 -10.10 -0.62 8.11
CA LEU A 217 -9.42 -1.88 8.42
C LEU A 217 -7.90 -1.76 8.20
N MET A 218 -7.47 -1.04 7.16
CA MET A 218 -6.05 -0.75 6.94
C MET A 218 -5.45 0.09 8.06
N VAL A 219 -6.18 1.11 8.54
CA VAL A 219 -5.74 1.95 9.67
C VAL A 219 -5.60 1.12 10.94
N ILE A 220 -6.58 0.27 11.24
CA ILE A 220 -6.55 -0.65 12.38
C ILE A 220 -5.36 -1.61 12.26
N ALA A 221 -5.14 -2.19 11.07
CA ALA A 221 -4.02 -3.09 10.82
C ALA A 221 -2.67 -2.39 11.01
N LEU A 222 -2.48 -1.19 10.46
CA LEU A 222 -1.27 -0.38 10.64
C LEU A 222 -1.00 -0.09 12.11
N TYR A 223 -2.03 0.29 12.87
CA TYR A 223 -1.91 0.55 14.29
C TYR A 223 -1.57 -0.71 15.09
N ALA A 224 -2.20 -1.84 14.77
CA ALA A 224 -1.92 -3.13 15.39
C ALA A 224 -0.49 -3.61 15.10
N ILE A 225 -0.02 -3.45 13.85
CA ILE A 225 1.35 -3.77 13.46
C ILE A 225 2.34 -2.86 14.19
N ALA A 226 2.08 -1.55 14.27
CA ALA A 226 2.92 -0.61 15.00
C ALA A 226 3.09 -1.03 16.47
N LYS A 227 2.04 -1.54 17.12
CA LYS A 227 2.12 -2.03 18.51
C LYS A 227 2.92 -3.33 18.66
N ARG A 228 2.85 -4.24 17.69
CA ARG A 228 3.50 -5.56 17.73
C ARG A 228 4.97 -5.50 17.32
N LEU A 229 5.31 -4.58 16.42
CA LEU A 229 6.63 -4.49 15.80
C LEU A 229 7.81 -4.54 16.79
N PRO A 230 7.84 -3.78 17.90
CA PRO A 230 8.97 -3.83 18.84
C PRO A 230 9.16 -5.22 19.49
N GLY A 231 8.06 -5.93 19.77
CA GLY A 231 8.12 -7.25 20.38
C GLY A 231 8.67 -8.29 19.41
N ASP A 232 8.24 -8.25 18.15
CA ASP A 232 8.74 -9.16 17.12
C ASP A 232 10.21 -8.86 16.77
N LEU A 233 10.63 -7.59 16.78
CA LEU A 233 12.03 -7.20 16.60
C LEU A 233 12.93 -7.67 17.75
N ALA A 234 12.44 -7.56 19.00
CA ALA A 234 13.15 -8.07 20.17
C ALA A 234 13.27 -9.60 20.13
N ALA A 235 12.21 -10.32 19.72
CA ALA A 235 12.23 -11.77 19.54
C ALA A 235 13.19 -12.21 18.41
N ALA A 236 13.38 -11.36 17.39
CA ALA A 236 14.33 -11.58 16.30
C ALA A 236 15.78 -11.17 16.65
N GLY A 237 16.05 -10.69 17.88
CA GLY A 237 17.40 -10.28 18.31
C GLY A 237 17.89 -8.96 17.69
N VAL A 238 17.00 -8.16 17.10
CA VAL A 238 17.34 -6.86 16.53
C VAL A 238 17.42 -5.83 17.66
N LYS A 239 18.58 -5.17 17.82
CA LYS A 239 18.70 -4.05 18.77
C LYS A 239 17.87 -2.86 18.26
N LEU A 240 16.94 -2.40 19.10
CA LEU A 240 16.08 -1.24 18.87
C LEU A 240 16.81 0.08 19.12
#